data_AF-A0A7W1CYU0-F1
#
_entry.id   AF-A0A7W1CYU0-F1
#
_cell.length_a   1.000
_cell.length_b   1.000
_cell.length_c   1.000
_cell.angle_alpha   90.00
_cell.angle_beta   90.00
_cell.angle_gamma   90.00
#
_symmetry.space_group_name_H-M   'P 1'
#
loop_
_entity.id
_entity.type
_entity.pdbx_description
1 polymer ?
#
loop_
_entity_poly.entity_id
_entity_poly.type
_entity_poly.pdbx_seq_one_letter_code
_entity_poly.pdbx_strand_id
1 'polypeptide(L)'
;MGRALRYDGVLAATAGGSAESPGVTPETIREIKEYAEENRTETTPFDIVWEGQTPGEDPGQAASIVHPYAEAGATWWIESPWTPPNEPDDLRVRIKQGPPQLD
;
A
#
# COMPACT_ATOMS: atom_id res chain seq x y z
N MET A 1 6.45 -12.64 11.05
CA MET A 1 5.02 -12.21 11.05
C MET A 1 4.02 -13.33 11.37
N GLY A 2 4.37 -14.37 12.14
CA GLY A 2 3.56 -15.59 12.26
C GLY A 2 2.13 -15.45 12.83
N ARG A 3 1.82 -14.38 13.56
CA ARG A 3 0.43 -14.09 13.99
C ARG A 3 -0.44 -13.55 12.85
N ALA A 4 0.12 -12.75 11.94
CA ALA A 4 -0.60 -12.13 10.84
C ALA A 4 -0.99 -13.15 9.76
N LEU A 5 -0.14 -14.17 9.53
CA LEU A 5 -0.38 -15.22 8.54
C LEU A 5 -1.62 -16.10 8.81
N ARG A 6 -2.25 -15.99 9.98
CA ARG A 6 -3.52 -16.67 10.30
C ARG A 6 -4.75 -15.96 9.75
N TYR A 7 -4.57 -14.78 9.17
CA TYR A 7 -5.64 -13.91 8.65
C TYR A 7 -5.46 -13.69 7.14
N ASP A 8 -6.34 -12.89 6.54
CA ASP A 8 -6.41 -12.73 5.08
C ASP A 8 -5.37 -11.76 4.51
N GLY A 9 -4.68 -10.97 5.33
CA GLY A 9 -3.71 -10.01 4.83
C GLY A 9 -2.92 -9.27 5.90
N VAL A 10 -2.10 -8.33 5.45
CA VAL A 10 -1.29 -7.44 6.28
C VAL A 10 -1.23 -6.04 5.65
N LEU A 11 -1.31 -5.00 6.49
CA LEU A 11 -0.89 -3.65 6.14
C LEU A 11 0.62 -3.54 6.42
N ALA A 12 1.41 -3.30 5.38
CA ALA A 12 2.85 -3.19 5.51
C ALA A 12 3.25 -2.02 6.41
N ALA A 13 4.23 -2.25 7.28
CA ALA A 13 4.78 -1.25 8.17
C ALA A 13 6.22 -1.65 8.54
N THR A 14 7.09 -0.67 8.75
CA THR A 14 8.46 -0.92 9.24
C THR A 14 8.64 -0.44 10.68
N ALA A 15 9.51 -1.12 11.42
CA ALA A 15 9.92 -0.66 12.74
C ALA A 15 10.82 0.57 12.60
N GLY A 16 10.41 1.70 13.18
CA GLY A 16 11.18 2.95 13.15
C GLY A 16 10.81 3.93 12.03
N GLY A 17 9.82 3.60 11.20
CA GLY A 17 9.19 4.57 10.31
C GLY A 17 8.42 5.66 11.06
N SER A 18 8.26 6.82 10.44
CA SER A 18 7.36 7.90 10.88
C SER A 18 6.22 8.08 9.87
N ALA A 19 5.22 8.90 10.20
CA ALA A 19 4.16 9.24 9.24
C ALA A 19 4.71 9.93 7.97
N GLU A 20 5.84 10.64 8.09
CA GLU A 20 6.49 11.35 6.97
C GLU A 20 7.48 10.47 6.19
N SER A 21 7.98 9.40 6.83
CA SER A 21 8.89 8.44 6.22
C SER A 21 8.63 7.06 6.82
N PRO A 22 7.60 6.35 6.33
CA PRO A 22 7.17 5.10 6.94
C PRO A 22 8.12 3.93 6.68
N GLY A 23 9.19 4.14 5.91
CA GLY A 23 10.27 3.18 5.66
C GLY A 23 9.87 1.98 4.80
N VAL A 24 8.61 1.87 4.39
CA VAL A 24 8.15 0.82 3.47
C VAL A 24 8.56 1.20 2.05
N THR A 25 9.23 0.27 1.39
CA THR A 25 9.68 0.38 -0.01
C THR A 25 9.13 -0.80 -0.82
N PRO A 26 9.24 -0.80 -2.16
CA PRO A 26 8.94 -1.98 -2.96
C PRO A 26 9.72 -3.23 -2.51
N GLU A 27 10.96 -3.08 -2.04
CA GLU A 27 11.72 -4.21 -1.49
C GLU A 27 11.08 -4.76 -0.22
N THR A 28 10.62 -3.89 0.69
CA THR A 28 9.89 -4.31 1.89
C THR A 28 8.63 -5.12 1.55
N ILE A 29 7.91 -4.73 0.49
CA ILE A 29 6.73 -5.48 0.02
C ILE A 29 7.13 -6.86 -0.51
N ARG A 30 8.23 -6.95 -1.27
CA ARG A 30 8.76 -8.23 -1.77
C ARG A 30 9.17 -9.15 -0.63
N GLU A 31 9.88 -8.64 0.36
CA GLU A 31 10.26 -9.40 1.57
C GLU A 31 9.03 -9.91 2.35
N ILE A 32 7.98 -9.10 2.46
CA ILE A 32 6.72 -9.52 3.09
C ILE A 32 6.06 -10.66 2.31
N LYS A 33 6.02 -10.54 0.98
CA LYS A 33 5.44 -11.55 0.09
C LYS A 33 6.19 -12.88 0.22
N GLU A 34 7.51 -12.84 0.08
CA GLU A 34 8.36 -14.03 0.19
C GLU A 34 8.20 -14.69 1.56
N TYR A 35 8.22 -13.90 2.65
CA TYR A 35 7.98 -14.42 3.99
C TYR A 35 6.61 -15.09 4.12
N ALA A 36 5.55 -14.51 3.54
CA ALA A 36 4.22 -15.10 3.58
C ALA A 36 4.15 -16.41 2.79
N GLU A 37 4.72 -16.46 1.58
CA GLU A 37 4.78 -17.65 0.74
C GLU A 37 5.55 -18.81 1.41
N GLU A 38 6.64 -18.50 2.10
CA GLU A 38 7.46 -19.50 2.79
C GLU A 38 6.84 -20.05 4.08
N ASN A 39 6.05 -19.23 4.78
CA ASN A 39 5.64 -19.53 6.17
C ASN A 39 4.14 -19.76 6.35
N ARG A 40 3.29 -19.44 5.37
CA ARG A 40 1.84 -19.62 5.46
C ARG A 40 1.46 -21.06 5.07
N THR A 41 0.60 -21.68 5.86
CA THR A 41 0.12 -23.05 5.61
C THR A 41 -1.17 -23.10 4.80
N GLU A 42 -1.95 -22.03 4.88
CA GLU A 42 -3.21 -21.81 4.20
C GLU A 42 -2.96 -21.48 2.73
N THR A 43 -3.72 -22.09 1.83
CA THR A 43 -3.61 -21.87 0.38
C THR A 43 -4.50 -20.74 -0.14
N THR A 44 -5.23 -20.07 0.76
CA THR A 44 -6.02 -18.88 0.40
C THR A 44 -5.10 -17.72 0.02
N PRO A 45 -5.56 -16.78 -0.83
CA PRO A 45 -4.82 -15.55 -1.08
C PRO A 45 -4.45 -14.83 0.22
N PHE A 46 -3.36 -14.08 0.17
CA PHE A 46 -2.92 -13.22 1.26
C PHE A 46 -2.72 -11.81 0.73
N ASP A 47 -3.51 -10.86 1.22
CA ASP A 47 -3.45 -9.48 0.81
C ASP A 47 -2.25 -8.77 1.45
N ILE A 48 -1.48 -8.06 0.61
CA ILE A 48 -0.42 -7.17 1.07
C ILE A 48 -0.87 -5.76 0.73
N VAL A 49 -1.31 -5.04 1.76
CA VAL A 49 -1.82 -3.69 1.65
C VAL A 49 -0.68 -2.72 1.89
N TRP A 50 -0.54 -1.72 1.04
CA TRP A 50 0.31 -0.58 1.30
C TRP A 50 -0.50 0.73 1.22
N GLU A 51 -0.04 1.75 1.94
CA GLU A 51 -0.67 3.06 1.95
C GLU A 51 0.30 4.16 1.57
N GLY A 52 -0.24 5.23 0.99
CA GLY A 52 0.53 6.42 0.66
C GLY A 52 -0.36 7.50 0.09
N GLN A 53 0.25 8.51 -0.52
CA GLN A 53 -0.46 9.61 -1.15
C GLN A 53 -0.06 9.69 -2.61
N THR A 54 -1.05 9.77 -3.50
CA THR A 54 -0.81 10.04 -4.93
C THR A 54 -1.45 11.35 -5.38
N PRO A 55 -0.88 12.01 -6.41
CA PRO A 55 -1.46 13.21 -6.99
C PRO A 55 -2.63 12.82 -7.90
N GLY A 56 -3.87 12.88 -7.40
CA GLY A 56 -5.04 12.44 -8.18
C GLY A 56 -5.41 13.31 -9.39
N GLU A 57 -4.82 14.51 -9.54
CA GLU A 57 -4.92 15.33 -10.76
C GLU A 57 -3.94 14.91 -11.86
N ASP A 58 -2.95 14.05 -11.54
CA ASP A 58 -1.99 13.49 -12.51
C ASP A 58 -2.02 11.96 -12.44
N PRO A 59 -2.89 11.32 -13.23
CA PRO A 59 -3.01 9.86 -13.27
C PRO A 59 -1.70 9.14 -13.63
N GLY A 60 -0.87 9.74 -14.49
CA GLY A 60 0.41 9.16 -14.91
C GLY A 60 1.42 9.15 -13.77
N GLN A 61 1.51 10.26 -13.03
CA GLN A 61 2.33 10.32 -11.83
C GLN A 61 1.81 9.39 -10.73
N ALA A 62 0.50 9.36 -10.50
CA ALA A 62 -0.13 8.45 -9.55
C ALA A 62 0.19 6.98 -9.87
N ALA A 63 0.08 6.58 -11.14
CA ALA A 63 0.46 5.25 -11.60
C ALA A 63 1.94 4.96 -11.33
N SER A 64 2.84 5.89 -11.69
CA SER A 64 4.28 5.73 -11.49
C SER A 64 4.70 5.53 -10.03
N ILE A 65 3.92 6.07 -9.08
CA ILE A 65 4.15 5.90 -7.64
C ILE A 65 3.72 4.50 -7.18
N VAL A 66 2.56 4.02 -7.64
CA VAL A 66 1.96 2.76 -7.16
C VAL A 66 2.52 1.54 -7.89
N HIS A 67 2.85 1.66 -9.17
CA HIS A 67 3.29 0.55 -10.03
C HIS A 67 4.45 -0.28 -9.42
N PRO A 68 5.52 0.33 -8.85
CA PRO A 68 6.60 -0.45 -8.25
C PRO A 68 6.17 -1.31 -7.05
N TYR A 69 5.17 -0.85 -6.28
CA TYR A 69 4.63 -1.62 -5.14
C TYR A 69 3.74 -2.76 -5.63
N ALA A 70 2.94 -2.53 -6.66
CA ALA A 70 2.15 -3.58 -7.30
C ALA A 70 3.05 -4.68 -7.89
N GLU A 71 4.12 -4.32 -8.62
CA GLU A 71 5.11 -5.27 -9.13
C GLU A 71 5.83 -6.05 -8.02
N ALA A 72 6.07 -5.42 -6.87
CA ALA A 72 6.65 -6.07 -5.71
C ALA A 72 5.70 -7.06 -5.01
N GLY A 73 4.39 -6.98 -5.29
CA GLY A 73 3.38 -7.90 -4.74
C GLY A 73 2.33 -7.26 -3.84
N ALA A 74 2.25 -5.93 -3.76
CA ALA A 74 1.13 -5.28 -3.08
C ALA A 74 -0.18 -5.58 -3.85
N THR A 75 -1.21 -6.01 -3.14
CA THR A 75 -2.52 -6.34 -3.71
C THR A 75 -3.53 -5.21 -3.57
N TRP A 76 -3.28 -4.28 -2.63
CA TRP A 76 -4.13 -3.13 -2.37
C TRP A 76 -3.29 -1.87 -2.10
N TRP A 77 -3.84 -0.74 -2.51
CA TRP A 77 -3.34 0.60 -2.18
C TRP A 77 -4.41 1.38 -1.41
N ILE A 78 -4.01 2.04 -0.32
CA ILE A 78 -4.85 2.98 0.43
C ILE A 78 -4.30 4.39 0.25
N GLU A 79 -5.18 5.31 -0.16
CA GLU A 79 -4.88 6.74 -0.13
C GLU A 79 -4.97 7.26 1.31
N SER A 80 -3.81 7.57 1.87
CA SER A 80 -3.65 8.02 3.25
C SER A 80 -2.96 9.39 3.32
N PRO A 81 -3.66 10.48 2.94
CA PRO A 81 -3.16 11.85 3.09
C PRO A 81 -3.14 12.23 4.58
N TRP A 82 -2.09 11.81 5.28
CA TRP A 82 -1.90 12.06 6.71
C TRP A 82 -1.58 13.53 7.04
N THR A 83 -1.23 14.34 6.03
CA THR A 83 -0.89 15.76 6.17
C THR A 83 -1.83 16.64 5.34
N PRO A 84 -2.07 17.90 5.75
CA PRO A 84 -2.89 18.83 4.99
C PRO A 84 -2.38 19.07 3.56
N PRO A 85 -3.27 19.31 2.58
CA PRO A 85 -4.73 19.37 2.72
C PRO A 85 -5.37 17.97 2.90
N ASN A 86 -6.17 17.81 3.96
CA ASN A 86 -6.81 16.54 4.32
C ASN A 86 -8.16 16.74 5.06
N GLU A 87 -8.78 17.91 4.89
CA GLU A 87 -10.12 18.16 5.42
C GLU A 87 -11.18 17.33 4.65
N PRO A 88 -12.39 17.12 5.19
CA PRO A 88 -13.40 16.29 4.55
C PRO A 88 -13.73 16.68 3.09
N ASP A 89 -13.65 17.96 2.72
CA ASP A 89 -13.86 18.40 1.35
C ASP A 89 -12.68 18.05 0.42
N ASP A 90 -11.44 18.15 0.91
CA ASP A 90 -10.24 17.72 0.17
C ASP A 90 -10.29 16.21 -0.11
N LEU A 91 -10.65 15.42 0.90
CA LEU A 91 -10.78 13.96 0.77
C LEU A 91 -11.91 13.57 -0.19
N ARG A 92 -13.03 14.31 -0.21
CA ARG A 92 -14.10 14.08 -1.19
C ARG A 92 -13.64 14.32 -2.62
N VAL A 93 -12.78 15.32 -2.86
CA VAL A 93 -12.16 15.52 -4.17
C VAL A 93 -11.28 14.33 -4.52
N ARG A 94 -10.39 13.91 -3.61
CA ARG A 94 -9.50 12.75 -3.83
C ARG A 94 -10.28 11.47 -4.13
N ILE A 95 -11.36 11.20 -3.41
CA ILE A 95 -12.23 10.03 -3.64
C ILE A 95 -12.83 10.06 -5.05
N LYS A 96 -13.29 11.22 -5.53
CA LYS A 96 -13.90 11.37 -6.86
C LYS A 96 -12.91 11.17 -8.01
N GLN A 97 -11.62 11.43 -7.79
CA GLN A 97 -10.56 11.18 -8.77
C GLN A 97 -10.32 9.68 -9.00
N GLY A 98 -10.79 8.81 -8.10
CA GLY A 98 -10.68 7.36 -8.24
C GLY A 98 -9.28 6.82 -7.93
N PRO A 99 -9.09 5.49 -8.02
CA PRO A 99 -7.81 4.86 -7.75
C PRO A 99 -6.81 5.13 -8.90
N PRO A 100 -5.50 5.12 -8.61
CA PRO A 100 -4.46 5.10 -9.65
C PRO A 100 -4.70 3.94 -10.63
N GLN A 101 -4.64 4.22 -11.94
CA GLN A 101 -4.77 3.21 -13.00
C GLN A 101 -3.38 2.68 -13.37
N LEU A 102 -3.21 1.38 -13.46
CA LEU A 102 -1.89 0.72 -13.63
C LEU A 102 -1.60 0.21 -15.05
N ASP A 103 -2.40 0.62 -16.04
CA ASP A 103 -2.37 0.19 -17.46
C ASP A 103 -1.01 -0.29 -18.01
#